data_AF-I5BRI8-F1
#
_entry.id   AF-I5BRI8-F1
#
_cell.length_a   1.000
_cell.length_b   1.000
_cell.length_c   1.000
_cell.angle_alpha   90.00
_cell.angle_beta   90.00
_cell.angle_gamma   90.00
#
_symmetry.space_group_name_H-M   'P 1'
#
loop_
_entity.id
_entity.type
_entity.pdbx_description
1 polymer ?
#
loop_
_entity_poly.entity_id
_entity_poly.type
_entity_poly.pdbx_seq_one_letter_code
_entity_poly.pdbx_strand_id
1 'polypeptide(L)'
;MARFLALAAGLTASFLSMQAMAADPVGVYGAVDDVCADARVHSTIQKRFRYQVTHVPNLPDVDIVDFYGSYQTRYSPSSYDSPIERRYCRATARLSDGRDRTIWYLIEYGQGFAGLGNNVEFCVSGFDRWNVYDGHCRVLR
;
A
#
# COMPACT_ATOMS: atom_id res chain seq x y z
N MET A 1 25.69 -72.29 11.90
CA MET A 1 25.82 -71.00 11.21
C MET A 1 24.42 -70.52 10.84
N ALA A 2 23.79 -69.71 11.69
CA ALA A 2 22.42 -69.22 11.49
C ALA A 2 22.45 -67.71 11.22
N ARG A 3 21.91 -67.31 10.07
CA ARG A 3 21.84 -65.92 9.60
C ARG A 3 20.61 -65.26 10.21
N PHE A 4 20.80 -64.25 11.07
CA PHE A 4 19.73 -63.35 11.49
C PHE A 4 19.68 -62.15 10.54
N LEU A 5 18.62 -62.08 9.73
CA LEU A 5 18.28 -60.89 8.94
C LEU A 5 17.52 -59.92 9.84
N ALA A 6 18.11 -58.75 10.10
CA ALA A 6 17.48 -57.68 10.88
C ALA A 6 16.40 -56.98 10.04
N LEU A 7 15.15 -56.97 10.54
CA LEU A 7 14.10 -56.10 10.04
C LEU A 7 14.30 -54.68 10.58
N ALA A 8 14.58 -53.72 9.70
CA ALA A 8 14.52 -52.30 10.04
C ALA A 8 13.08 -51.80 9.88
N ALA A 9 12.42 -51.50 10.99
CA ALA A 9 11.10 -50.87 11.00
C ALA A 9 11.23 -49.39 10.63
N GLY A 10 10.56 -48.97 9.54
CA GLY A 10 10.51 -47.58 9.11
C GLY A 10 9.66 -46.72 10.05
N LEU A 11 10.24 -45.63 10.54
CA LEU A 11 9.54 -44.54 11.23
C LEU A 11 9.07 -43.52 10.19
N THR A 12 7.80 -43.57 9.80
CA THR A 12 7.17 -42.54 8.96
C THR A 12 6.79 -41.34 9.83
N ALA A 13 7.62 -40.30 9.80
CA ALA A 13 7.29 -39.01 10.41
C ALA A 13 6.12 -38.37 9.63
N SER A 14 4.95 -38.34 10.26
CA SER A 14 3.76 -37.67 9.72
C SER A 14 3.89 -36.16 9.95
N PHE A 15 4.23 -35.42 8.90
CA PHE A 15 4.21 -33.95 8.93
C PHE A 15 2.75 -33.48 8.97
N LEU A 16 2.29 -33.03 10.14
CA LEU A 16 1.03 -32.31 10.27
C LEU A 16 1.20 -30.93 9.62
N SER A 17 0.53 -30.72 8.49
CA SER A 17 0.45 -29.43 7.81
C SER A 17 -0.37 -28.45 8.66
N MET A 18 0.31 -27.53 9.35
CA MET A 18 -0.35 -26.34 9.89
C MET A 18 -0.88 -25.52 8.72
N GLN A 19 -2.21 -25.46 8.58
CA GLN A 19 -2.86 -24.58 7.63
C GLN A 19 -2.71 -23.14 8.15
N ALA A 20 -1.92 -22.33 7.47
CA ALA A 20 -1.93 -20.90 7.66
C ALA A 20 -3.25 -20.36 7.08
N MET A 21 -4.15 -19.91 7.94
CA MET A 21 -5.34 -19.18 7.54
C MET A 21 -4.98 -17.69 7.46
N ALA A 22 -4.91 -17.14 6.24
CA ALA A 22 -4.89 -15.71 6.05
C ALA A 22 -6.31 -15.18 6.32
N ALA A 23 -6.47 -14.28 7.27
CA ALA A 23 -7.72 -13.57 7.49
C ALA A 23 -7.73 -12.35 6.56
N ASP A 24 -8.44 -12.44 5.45
CA ASP A 24 -8.75 -11.28 4.61
C ASP A 24 -9.93 -10.52 5.22
N PRO A 25 -9.78 -9.24 5.63
CA PRO A 25 -10.91 -8.45 6.07
C PRO A 25 -11.84 -8.19 4.87
N VAL A 26 -13.06 -8.73 4.92
CA VAL A 26 -14.10 -8.50 3.91
C VAL A 26 -14.70 -7.11 4.14
N GLY A 27 -14.13 -6.10 3.47
CA GLY A 27 -14.75 -4.79 3.27
C GLY A 27 -15.61 -4.78 2.00
N VAL A 28 -16.76 -4.13 2.02
CA VAL A 28 -17.57 -3.91 0.81
C VAL A 28 -16.82 -2.92 -0.09
N TYR A 29 -16.10 -3.44 -1.08
CA TYR A 29 -15.36 -2.64 -2.05
C TYR A 29 -16.33 -2.05 -3.09
N GLY A 30 -16.57 -0.73 -3.04
CA GLY A 30 -17.02 0.01 -4.22
C GLY A 30 -16.01 -0.19 -5.35
N ALA A 31 -16.39 0.03 -6.62
CA ALA A 31 -15.56 -0.23 -7.80
C ALA A 31 -14.08 0.17 -7.57
N VAL A 32 -13.25 -0.84 -7.29
CA VAL A 32 -11.82 -0.68 -7.02
C VAL A 32 -11.09 -0.70 -8.35
N ASP A 33 -10.15 0.22 -8.51
CA ASP A 33 -9.18 0.16 -9.61
C ASP A 33 -7.98 -0.64 -9.11
N ASP A 34 -7.70 -1.80 -9.72
CA ASP A 34 -6.63 -2.72 -9.30
C ASP A 34 -5.25 -2.05 -9.20
N VAL A 35 -5.00 -1.01 -10.00
CA VAL A 35 -3.72 -0.30 -9.99
C VAL A 35 -3.68 0.75 -8.89
N CYS A 36 -4.77 1.49 -8.68
CA CYS A 36 -4.87 2.39 -7.53
C CYS A 36 -4.90 1.61 -6.21
N ALA A 37 -5.47 0.40 -6.18
CA ALA A 37 -5.52 -0.49 -5.01
C ALA A 37 -4.25 -1.36 -4.83
N ASP A 38 -3.20 -1.12 -5.62
CA ASP A 38 -1.97 -1.91 -5.57
C ASP A 38 -1.31 -1.87 -4.17
N ALA A 39 -1.01 -3.05 -3.65
CA ALA A 39 -0.47 -3.22 -2.30
C ALA A 39 0.91 -2.56 -2.10
N ARG A 40 1.74 -2.48 -3.14
CA ARG A 40 3.07 -1.84 -3.07
C ARG A 40 2.93 -0.32 -2.98
N VAL A 41 1.97 0.25 -3.71
CA VAL A 41 1.63 1.68 -3.63
C VAL A 41 1.14 2.01 -2.22
N HIS A 42 0.16 1.27 -1.72
CA HIS A 42 -0.38 1.47 -0.36
C HIS A 42 0.69 1.29 0.73
N SER A 43 1.54 0.27 0.64
CA SER A 43 2.65 0.06 1.59
C SER A 43 3.66 1.23 1.57
N THR A 44 3.96 1.76 0.38
CA THR A 44 4.83 2.94 0.24
C THR A 44 4.23 4.16 0.92
N ILE A 45 2.93 4.39 0.71
CA ILE A 45 2.18 5.47 1.36
C ILE A 45 2.19 5.30 2.88
N GLN A 46 1.87 4.11 3.41
CA GLN A 46 1.89 3.83 4.85
C GLN A 46 3.26 4.14 5.47
N LYS A 47 4.34 3.66 4.85
CA LYS A 47 5.71 3.89 5.32
C LYS A 47 6.07 5.37 5.36
N ARG A 48 5.77 6.10 4.28
CA ARG A 48 6.08 7.53 4.17
C ARG A 48 5.18 8.38 5.07
N PHE A 49 3.92 7.99 5.25
CA PHE A 49 3.01 8.65 6.19
C PHE A 49 3.47 8.46 7.63
N ARG A 50 3.88 7.24 8.03
CA ARG A 50 4.48 7.00 9.36
C ARG A 50 5.69 7.92 9.59
N TYR A 51 6.55 8.04 8.59
CA TYR A 51 7.69 8.95 8.66
C TYR A 51 7.23 10.40 8.83
N GLN A 52 6.26 10.86 8.05
CA GLN A 52 5.71 12.21 8.14
C GLN A 52 5.16 12.54 9.53
N VAL A 53 4.28 11.71 10.09
CA VAL A 53 3.65 11.97 11.40
C VAL A 53 4.66 11.98 12.56
N THR A 54 5.78 11.29 12.41
CA THR A 54 6.84 11.23 13.43
C THR A 54 7.92 12.31 13.27
N HIS A 55 8.06 12.92 12.08
CA HIS A 55 9.14 13.87 11.78
C HIS A 55 8.64 15.30 11.50
N VAL A 56 7.36 15.49 11.22
CA VAL A 56 6.77 16.82 11.07
C VAL A 56 6.19 17.28 12.42
N PRO A 57 6.61 18.43 12.95
CA PRO A 57 6.19 18.88 14.27
C PRO A 57 4.69 19.23 14.30
N ASN A 58 4.03 18.90 15.43
CA ASN A 58 2.61 19.16 15.69
C ASN A 58 1.66 18.40 14.76
N LEU A 59 2.03 17.21 14.27
CA LEU A 59 1.09 16.26 13.72
C LEU A 59 0.63 15.26 14.79
N PRO A 60 -0.62 14.76 14.71
CA PRO A 60 -1.05 13.63 15.51
C PRO A 60 -0.21 12.38 15.19
N ASP A 61 0.22 11.65 16.22
CA ASP A 61 0.93 10.38 16.07
C ASP A 61 -0.08 9.25 15.79
N VAL A 62 -0.39 9.04 14.51
CA VAL A 62 -1.36 8.04 14.03
C VAL A 62 -0.84 7.32 12.79
N ASP A 63 -1.33 6.12 12.56
CA ASP A 63 -0.95 5.29 11.42
C ASP A 63 -2.12 5.08 10.48
N ILE A 64 -1.84 4.85 9.19
CA ILE A 64 -2.84 4.35 8.24
C ILE A 64 -2.90 2.82 8.40
N VAL A 65 -4.02 2.32 8.89
CA VAL A 65 -4.22 0.88 9.14
C VAL A 65 -4.94 0.19 7.98
N ASP A 66 -5.70 0.92 7.16
CA ASP A 66 -6.44 0.35 6.04
C ASP A 66 -6.77 1.38 4.95
N PHE A 67 -7.09 0.90 3.74
CA PHE A 67 -7.55 1.70 2.60
C PHE A 67 -8.86 1.16 2.03
N TYR A 68 -9.79 2.07 1.72
CA TYR A 68 -11.08 1.75 1.15
C TYR A 68 -11.36 2.54 -0.12
N GLY A 69 -12.04 1.88 -1.07
CA GLY A 69 -12.56 2.51 -2.27
C GLY A 69 -11.48 3.26 -3.05
N SER A 70 -10.35 2.61 -3.29
CA SER A 70 -9.28 3.16 -4.14
C SER A 70 -9.72 3.15 -5.60
N TYR A 71 -9.82 4.32 -6.22
CA TYR A 71 -10.20 4.44 -7.63
C TYR A 71 -9.44 5.57 -8.33
N GLN A 72 -9.33 5.47 -9.65
CA GLN A 72 -8.67 6.48 -10.49
C GLN A 72 -9.55 7.71 -10.67
N THR A 73 -9.01 8.91 -10.44
CA THR A 73 -9.70 10.19 -10.67
C THR A 73 -9.26 10.84 -11.98
N ARG A 74 -7.99 10.68 -12.35
CA ARG A 74 -7.43 11.20 -13.59
C ARG A 74 -6.30 10.32 -14.11
N TYR A 75 -6.19 10.21 -15.42
CA TYR A 75 -5.08 9.54 -16.08
C TYR A 75 -4.49 10.46 -17.14
N SER A 76 -3.17 10.59 -17.14
CA SER A 76 -2.41 11.39 -18.09
C SER A 76 -1.37 10.50 -18.75
N PRO A 77 -1.61 10.02 -19.98
CA PRO A 77 -0.66 9.17 -20.69
C PRO A 77 0.62 9.94 -21.02
N SER A 78 1.70 9.21 -21.30
CA SER A 78 2.92 9.80 -21.83
C SER A 78 2.70 10.34 -23.25
N SER A 79 3.34 11.47 -23.54
CA SER A 79 3.31 12.15 -24.84
C SER A 79 4.65 12.83 -25.10
N TYR A 80 4.83 13.38 -26.30
CA TYR A 80 6.06 14.09 -26.65
C TYR A 80 6.36 15.26 -25.70
N ASP A 81 5.34 16.06 -25.35
CA ASP A 81 5.49 17.22 -24.47
C ASP A 81 5.39 16.87 -22.97
N SER A 82 4.89 15.68 -22.63
CA SER A 82 4.84 15.15 -21.26
C SER A 82 5.22 13.67 -21.27
N PRO A 83 6.53 13.35 -21.26
CA PRO A 83 6.99 11.97 -21.41
C PRO A 83 6.68 11.08 -20.20
N ILE A 84 6.32 11.69 -19.08
CA ILE A 84 5.99 11.00 -17.84
C ILE A 84 4.49 10.67 -17.83
N GLU A 85 4.18 9.38 -17.84
CA GLU A 85 2.83 8.89 -17.58
C GLU A 85 2.48 9.08 -16.10
N ARG A 86 1.25 9.54 -15.84
CA ARG A 86 0.76 9.88 -14.50
C ARG A 86 -0.63 9.35 -14.26
N ARG A 87 -0.85 8.73 -13.10
CA ARG A 87 -2.15 8.26 -12.64
C ARG A 87 -2.50 8.87 -11.29
N TYR A 88 -3.65 9.53 -11.23
CA TYR A 88 -4.18 10.15 -10.04
C TYR A 88 -5.27 9.26 -9.47
N CYS A 89 -5.16 8.99 -8.18
CA CYS A 89 -6.04 8.10 -7.45
C CYS A 89 -6.56 8.79 -6.20
N ARG A 90 -7.75 8.36 -5.79
CA ARG A 90 -8.36 8.74 -4.53
C ARG A 90 -8.75 7.49 -3.76
N ALA A 91 -8.56 7.52 -2.45
CA ALA A 91 -9.05 6.50 -1.55
C ALA A 91 -9.53 7.12 -0.22
N THR A 92 -10.07 6.28 0.65
CA THR A 92 -10.30 6.59 2.05
C THR A 92 -9.30 5.80 2.90
N ALA A 93 -8.52 6.47 3.73
CA ALA A 93 -7.58 5.86 4.65
C ALA A 93 -8.17 5.80 6.06
N ARG A 94 -8.25 4.60 6.66
CA ARG A 94 -8.55 4.42 8.08
C ARG A 94 -7.30 4.69 8.89
N LEU A 95 -7.41 5.57 9.86
CA LEU A 95 -6.33 5.86 10.79
C LEU A 95 -6.47 5.03 12.07
N SER A 96 -5.35 4.86 12.80
CA SER A 96 -5.30 4.14 14.08
C SER A 96 -6.10 4.82 15.20
N ASP A 97 -6.45 6.10 15.05
CA ASP A 97 -7.39 6.81 15.94
C ASP A 97 -8.87 6.51 15.63
N GLY A 98 -9.13 5.61 14.67
CA GLY A 98 -10.46 5.21 14.23
C GLY A 98 -11.10 6.18 13.24
N ARG A 99 -10.44 7.27 12.85
CA ARG A 99 -10.99 8.24 11.90
C ARG A 99 -10.66 7.87 10.47
N ASP A 100 -11.62 8.12 9.60
CA ASP A 100 -11.44 8.00 8.16
C ASP A 100 -11.04 9.36 7.56
N ARG A 101 -10.00 9.36 6.73
CA ARG A 101 -9.53 10.54 6.00
C ARG A 101 -9.47 10.26 4.51
N THR A 102 -9.89 11.22 3.70
CA THR A 102 -9.64 11.15 2.26
C THR A 102 -8.15 11.29 2.01
N ILE A 103 -7.61 10.39 1.17
CA ILE A 103 -6.26 10.45 0.66
C ILE A 103 -6.29 10.60 -0.86
N TRP A 104 -5.40 11.46 -1.36
CA TRP A 104 -5.13 11.65 -2.78
C TRP A 104 -3.69 11.26 -3.05
N TYR A 105 -3.45 10.53 -4.13
CA TYR A 105 -2.10 10.10 -4.48
C TYR A 105 -1.91 10.04 -6.00
N LEU A 106 -0.67 10.25 -6.39
CA LEU A 106 -0.20 10.31 -7.76
C LEU A 106 0.87 9.24 -7.95
N ILE A 107 0.70 8.40 -8.96
CA ILE A 107 1.69 7.42 -9.42
C ILE A 107 2.32 7.99 -10.70
N GLU A 108 3.62 8.22 -10.66
CA GLU A 108 4.40 8.63 -11.84
C GLU A 108 5.27 7.47 -12.30
N TYR A 109 5.06 7.02 -13.54
CA TYR A 109 5.71 5.82 -14.05
C TYR A 109 7.16 6.10 -14.45
N GLY A 110 8.06 5.20 -14.03
CA GLY A 110 9.50 5.33 -14.30
C GLY A 110 10.20 6.48 -13.56
N GLN A 111 9.52 7.17 -12.64
CA GLN A 111 10.09 8.29 -11.87
C GLN A 111 10.59 7.88 -10.48
N GLY A 112 10.78 6.59 -10.23
CA GLY A 112 11.35 6.11 -8.97
C GLY A 112 12.81 6.54 -8.75
N PHE A 113 13.41 6.08 -7.65
CA PHE A 113 14.78 6.46 -7.29
C PHE A 113 15.77 6.07 -8.40
N ALA A 114 16.52 7.04 -8.92
CA ALA A 114 17.43 6.88 -10.06
C ALA A 114 16.77 6.24 -11.31
N GLY A 115 15.47 6.49 -11.52
CA GLY A 115 14.68 5.94 -12.63
C GLY A 115 14.21 4.49 -12.43
N LEU A 116 14.44 3.90 -11.26
CA LEU A 116 14.02 2.54 -10.95
C LEU A 116 12.64 2.51 -10.30
N GLY A 117 11.67 1.95 -11.02
CA GLY A 117 10.29 1.82 -10.55
C GLY A 117 9.47 3.10 -10.69
N ASN A 118 8.33 3.14 -9.99
CA ASN A 118 7.39 4.27 -10.03
C ASN A 118 7.58 5.18 -8.81
N ASN A 119 7.35 6.48 -8.99
CA ASN A 119 7.20 7.41 -7.88
C ASN A 119 5.76 7.41 -7.37
N VAL A 120 5.59 7.57 -6.06
CA VAL A 120 4.28 7.70 -5.42
C VAL A 120 4.29 8.94 -4.55
N GLU A 121 3.52 9.95 -4.94
CA GLU A 121 3.25 11.13 -4.13
C GLU A 121 1.87 11.02 -3.51
N PHE A 122 1.68 11.53 -2.29
CA PHE A 122 0.40 11.40 -1.60
C PHE A 122 0.14 12.57 -0.65
N CYS A 123 -1.14 12.80 -0.38
CA CYS A 123 -1.60 13.78 0.58
C CYS A 123 -2.83 13.24 1.31
N VAL A 124 -2.73 13.15 2.63
CA VAL A 124 -3.84 12.80 3.52
C VAL A 124 -4.50 14.10 3.98
N SER A 125 -5.82 14.21 3.79
CA SER A 125 -6.56 15.41 4.17
C SER A 125 -6.41 15.70 5.66
N GLY A 126 -5.87 16.88 5.98
CA GLY A 126 -5.60 17.32 7.35
C GLY A 126 -4.19 17.04 7.87
N PHE A 127 -3.32 16.38 7.07
CA PHE A 127 -1.92 16.10 7.44
C PHE A 127 -0.89 16.87 6.58
N ASP A 128 -1.33 17.62 5.57
CA ASP A 128 -0.48 18.53 4.79
C ASP A 128 -0.28 19.87 5.53
N ARG A 129 0.51 19.85 6.60
CA ARG A 129 0.70 20.99 7.51
C ARG A 129 1.31 22.22 6.82
N TRP A 130 2.18 22.01 5.84
CA TRP A 130 2.90 23.09 5.17
C TRP A 130 2.29 23.48 3.83
N ASN A 131 1.15 22.88 3.46
CA ASN A 131 0.49 23.10 2.17
C ASN A 131 1.41 22.78 0.97
N VAL A 132 2.21 21.71 1.07
CA VAL A 132 3.08 21.25 -0.03
C VAL A 132 2.24 20.89 -1.26
N TYR A 133 1.03 20.38 -1.04
CA TYR A 133 0.07 20.05 -2.09
C TYR A 133 -1.08 21.07 -2.18
N ASP A 134 -0.77 22.34 -1.89
CA ASP A 134 -1.61 23.50 -2.20
C ASP A 134 -2.97 23.53 -1.47
N GLY A 135 -2.95 23.17 -0.18
CA GLY A 135 -4.11 23.21 0.71
C GLY A 135 -5.20 22.20 0.32
N HIS A 136 -5.55 21.30 1.24
CA HIS A 136 -6.50 20.22 0.95
C HIS A 136 -6.09 19.31 -0.24
N CYS A 137 -4.81 19.12 -0.49
CA CYS A 137 -4.32 18.19 -1.51
C CYS A 137 -4.69 18.55 -2.96
N ARG A 138 -4.88 19.83 -3.30
CA ARG A 138 -5.36 20.28 -4.62
C ARG A 138 -4.51 19.77 -5.79
N VAL A 139 -3.19 19.71 -5.63
CA VAL A 139 -2.25 19.27 -6.68
C VAL A 139 -2.48 17.80 -7.10
N LEU A 140 -3.00 16.97 -6.18
CA LEU A 140 -3.14 15.53 -6.37
C LEU A 140 -4.57 15.09 -6.75
N ARG A 141 -5.48 16.02 -7.05
CA ARG A 141 -6.88 15.70 -7.41
C ARG A 141 -7.09 15.43 -8.89
#